data_AF-A0A2N5IT68-F1
#
_entry.id   AF-A0A2N5IT68-F1
#
_cell.length_a   1.000
_cell.length_b   1.000
_cell.length_c   1.000
_cell.angle_alpha   90.00
_cell.angle_beta   90.00
_cell.angle_gamma   90.00
#
_symmetry.space_group_name_H-M   'P 1'
#
loop_
_entity.id
_entity.type
_entity.pdbx_description
1 polymer ?
#
loop_
_entity_poly.entity_id
_entity_poly.type
_entity_poly.pdbx_seq_one_letter_code
_entity_poly.pdbx_strand_id
1 'polypeptide(L)'
;MELDLTGMHKLAAEQGIEPETLDEALAEALRLAYLKTPHAAKHARVELDERSGSFTVWAADEIPVEPTEEDPYPAPKLGEEYDDTPHDFGRLAAATARQVITQLFRKAEDEKIFGAFSGQKGKLITGIVQQDVSDSSNVHVAMGDVEALLPRREQVPGERYRHGERIRVYVVNVARGIRGPEIVVSRSHPELVRKLFEREVPELVSGAVSIMAIAREAGARTKIAVKANTEGVNPKGALIGPGGSRVRAVMENLGPEKIDIVDYSDDPAKFVAAALSPAVATGV
;
A
#
# COMPACT_ATOMS: atom_id res chain seq x y z
N MET A 1 24.40 25.08 -22.72
CA MET A 1 23.52 25.33 -21.56
C MET A 1 23.43 24.01 -20.82
N GLU A 2 23.94 23.93 -19.60
CA GLU A 2 24.34 22.64 -19.00
C GLU A 2 23.35 22.22 -17.91
N LEU A 3 22.93 20.95 -17.95
CA LEU A 3 22.31 20.26 -16.83
C LEU A 3 23.42 19.75 -15.91
N ASP A 4 23.26 19.89 -14.60
CA ASP A 4 24.19 19.33 -13.61
C ASP A 4 23.98 17.81 -13.47
N LEU A 5 24.30 17.04 -14.51
CA LEU A 5 24.10 15.59 -14.55
C LEU A 5 24.86 14.88 -13.43
N THR A 6 26.07 15.34 -13.11
CA THR A 6 26.87 14.77 -12.02
C THR A 6 26.20 14.94 -10.66
N GLY A 7 25.67 16.13 -10.36
CA GLY A 7 24.89 16.37 -9.14
C GLY A 7 23.61 15.55 -9.10
N MET A 8 22.92 15.43 -10.24
CA MET A 8 21.69 14.65 -10.39
C MET A 8 21.92 13.15 -10.16
N HIS A 9 22.96 12.56 -10.77
CA HIS A 9 23.36 11.16 -10.56
C HIS A 9 23.71 10.90 -9.10
N LYS A 10 24.44 11.80 -8.45
CA LYS A 10 24.78 11.67 -7.03
C LYS A 10 23.52 11.62 -6.15
N LEU A 11 22.59 12.55 -6.36
CA LEU A 11 21.34 12.58 -5.60
C LEU A 11 20.47 11.34 -5.88
N ALA A 12 20.43 10.87 -7.14
CA ALA A 12 19.72 9.66 -7.53
C ALA A 12 20.31 8.40 -6.85
N ALA A 13 21.63 8.29 -6.81
CA ALA A 13 22.33 7.18 -6.16
C ALA A 13 22.06 7.13 -4.65
N GLU A 14 21.94 8.28 -3.97
CA GLU A 14 21.55 8.34 -2.54
C GLU A 14 20.16 7.75 -2.28
N GLN A 15 19.27 7.77 -3.27
CA GLN A 15 17.93 7.16 -3.22
C GLN A 15 17.87 5.75 -3.81
N GLY A 16 19.01 5.18 -4.22
CA GLY A 16 19.08 3.85 -4.84
C GLY A 16 18.56 3.80 -6.27
N ILE A 17 18.60 4.92 -6.99
CA ILE A 17 18.23 5.00 -8.42
C ILE A 17 19.51 4.90 -9.23
N GLU A 18 19.56 3.94 -10.16
CA GLU A 18 20.70 3.75 -11.07
C GLU A 18 20.83 4.93 -12.05
N PRO A 19 22.06 5.40 -12.37
CA PRO A 19 22.28 6.50 -13.29
C PRO A 19 21.61 6.31 -14.66
N GLU A 20 21.68 5.09 -15.21
CA GLU A 20 21.08 4.77 -16.51
C GLU A 20 19.56 4.96 -16.50
N THR A 21 18.90 4.63 -15.38
CA THR A 21 17.44 4.83 -15.24
C THR A 21 17.09 6.32 -15.21
N LEU A 22 17.92 7.16 -14.59
CA LEU A 22 17.74 8.61 -14.60
C LEU A 22 17.95 9.18 -16.00
N ASP A 23 18.97 8.73 -16.71
CA ASP A 23 19.31 9.23 -18.05
C ASP A 23 18.25 8.86 -19.08
N GLU A 24 17.77 7.61 -19.07
CA GLU A 24 16.64 7.17 -19.91
C GLU A 24 15.38 8.01 -19.65
N ALA A 25 15.03 8.22 -18.38
CA ALA A 25 13.86 9.00 -18.02
C ALA A 25 14.00 10.49 -18.40
N LEU A 26 15.20 11.05 -18.26
CA LEU A 26 15.50 12.42 -18.62
C LEU A 26 15.46 12.61 -20.13
N ALA A 27 16.09 11.72 -20.90
CA ALA A 27 16.06 11.74 -22.36
C ALA A 27 14.63 11.68 -22.89
N GLU A 28 13.80 10.77 -22.37
CA GLU A 28 12.39 10.66 -22.77
C GLU A 28 11.58 11.90 -22.40
N ALA A 29 11.78 12.44 -21.19
CA ALA A 29 11.05 13.63 -20.76
C ALA A 29 11.44 14.87 -21.58
N LEU A 30 12.72 15.03 -21.91
CA LEU A 30 13.22 16.09 -22.77
C LEU A 30 12.68 15.93 -24.19
N ARG A 31 12.63 14.70 -24.73
CA ARG A 31 12.01 14.40 -26.03
C ARG A 31 10.53 14.82 -26.05
N LEU A 32 9.77 14.46 -25.02
CA LEU A 32 8.37 14.87 -24.89
C LEU A 32 8.19 16.38 -24.71
N ALA A 33 9.15 17.06 -24.09
CA ALA A 33 9.15 18.51 -23.97
C ALA A 33 9.45 19.18 -25.32
N TYR A 34 10.39 18.62 -26.09
CA TYR A 34 10.69 19.05 -27.46
C TYR A 34 9.49 18.88 -28.39
N LEU A 35 8.79 17.74 -28.35
CA LEU A 35 7.58 17.53 -29.17
C LEU A 35 6.45 18.55 -28.91
N LYS A 36 6.52 19.34 -27.84
CA LYS A 36 5.57 20.42 -27.53
C LYS A 36 6.02 21.79 -28.02
N THR A 37 7.25 21.93 -28.51
CA THR A 37 7.73 23.19 -29.07
C THR A 37 7.18 23.40 -30.48
N PRO A 38 7.00 24.66 -30.92
CA PRO A 38 6.66 24.95 -32.30
C PRO A 38 7.67 24.34 -33.26
N HIS A 39 7.20 23.80 -34.38
CA HIS A 39 8.02 23.19 -35.45
C HIS A 39 8.82 21.93 -35.08
N ALA A 40 8.51 21.29 -33.95
CA ALA A 40 9.17 20.05 -33.58
C ALA A 40 8.96 18.93 -34.64
N ALA A 41 10.05 18.26 -35.01
CA ALA A 41 10.01 17.05 -35.81
C ALA A 41 9.29 15.93 -35.06
N LYS A 42 8.51 15.10 -35.77
CA LYS A 42 7.74 14.01 -35.16
C LYS A 42 8.64 12.93 -34.55
N HIS A 43 9.77 12.65 -35.21
CA HIS A 43 10.74 11.66 -34.78
C HIS A 43 11.95 12.39 -34.26
N ALA A 44 12.15 12.29 -32.96
CA ALA A 44 13.32 12.85 -32.30
C ALA A 44 13.79 11.91 -31.20
N ARG A 45 15.08 11.89 -30.94
CA ARG A 45 15.69 11.28 -29.75
C ARG A 45 16.56 12.32 -29.05
N VAL A 46 16.70 12.19 -27.75
CA VAL A 46 17.60 13.05 -26.96
C VAL A 46 18.81 12.23 -26.58
N GLU A 47 19.98 12.77 -26.86
CA GLU A 47 21.26 12.24 -26.42
C GLU A 47 21.79 13.11 -25.30
N LEU A 48 22.19 12.49 -24.19
CA LEU A 48 22.75 13.16 -23.02
C LEU A 48 24.27 12.91 -23.02
N ASP A 49 25.05 13.97 -22.88
CA ASP A 49 26.48 13.85 -22.64
C ASP A 49 26.77 14.04 -21.14
N GLU A 50 27.02 12.93 -20.46
CA GLU A 50 27.32 12.87 -19.02
C GLU A 50 28.50 13.76 -18.60
N ARG A 51 29.49 13.96 -19.49
CA ARG A 51 30.72 14.68 -19.15
C ARG A 51 30.54 16.19 -19.21
N SER A 52 29.82 16.66 -20.22
CA SER A 52 29.60 18.08 -20.43
C SER A 52 28.30 18.58 -19.80
N GLY A 53 27.41 17.68 -19.36
CA GLY A 53 26.07 18.06 -18.91
C GLY A 53 25.20 18.60 -20.06
N SER A 54 25.64 18.44 -21.30
CA SER A 54 24.91 18.90 -22.48
C SER A 54 23.94 17.83 -22.97
N PHE A 55 22.97 18.26 -23.76
CA PHE A 55 22.04 17.37 -24.43
C PHE A 55 21.86 17.83 -25.86
N THR A 56 21.64 16.88 -26.77
CA THR A 56 21.38 17.13 -28.18
C THR A 56 20.07 16.48 -28.57
N VAL A 57 19.20 17.23 -29.24
CA VAL A 57 17.97 16.72 -29.83
C VAL A 57 18.26 16.33 -31.28
N TRP A 58 18.33 15.03 -31.54
CA TRP A 58 18.48 14.49 -32.88
C TRP A 58 17.09 14.28 -33.47
N ALA A 59 16.75 15.03 -34.51
CA ALA A 59 15.50 14.95 -35.24
C ALA A 59 15.69 14.25 -36.59
N ALA A 60 14.64 13.56 -37.06
CA ALA A 60 14.59 12.98 -38.40
C ALA A 60 13.24 13.26 -39.06
N ASP A 61 13.28 13.72 -40.31
CA ASP A 61 12.07 13.98 -41.08
C ASP A 61 11.55 12.70 -41.75
N GLU A 62 10.23 12.62 -41.90
CA GLU A 62 9.58 11.55 -42.67
C GLU A 62 9.74 11.83 -44.17
N ILE A 63 10.40 10.90 -44.87
CA ILE A 63 10.50 10.88 -46.32
C ILE A 63 9.36 10.00 -46.87
N PRO A 64 8.39 10.58 -47.61
CA PRO A 64 7.32 9.82 -48.24
C PRO A 64 7.88 8.76 -49.19
N VAL A 65 7.33 7.55 -49.12
CA VAL A 65 7.65 6.46 -50.05
C VAL A 65 6.50 6.34 -51.04
N GLU A 66 6.82 6.21 -52.33
CA GLU A 66 5.80 6.04 -53.37
C GLU A 66 5.11 4.67 -53.22
N PRO A 67 3.77 4.62 -53.24
CA PRO A 67 3.02 3.37 -53.24
C PRO A 67 3.36 2.48 -54.45
N THR A 68 3.43 1.18 -54.22
CA THR A 68 3.62 0.17 -55.29
C THR A 68 2.40 -0.76 -55.38
N GLU A 69 2.28 -1.55 -56.44
CA GLU A 69 1.20 -2.56 -56.56
C GLU A 69 1.28 -3.62 -55.44
N GLU A 70 2.47 -3.88 -54.91
CA GLU A 70 2.71 -4.84 -53.83
C GLU A 70 2.50 -4.23 -52.42
N ASP A 71 2.72 -2.91 -52.28
CA ASP A 71 2.46 -2.14 -51.05
C ASP A 71 1.78 -0.80 -51.36
N PRO A 72 0.43 -0.76 -51.34
CA PRO A 72 -0.33 0.46 -51.63
C PRO A 72 -0.27 1.53 -50.53
N TYR A 73 0.23 1.21 -49.34
CA TYR A 73 0.27 2.13 -48.19
C TYR A 73 1.62 2.03 -47.46
N PRO A 74 2.74 2.36 -48.12
CA PRO A 74 4.06 2.21 -47.52
C PRO A 74 4.23 3.19 -46.37
N ALA A 75 4.80 2.71 -45.27
CA ALA A 75 5.20 3.58 -44.17
C ALA A 75 6.31 4.55 -44.62
N PRO A 76 6.27 5.84 -44.23
CA PRO A 76 7.34 6.77 -44.53
C PRO A 76 8.69 6.26 -43.99
N LYS A 77 9.77 6.50 -44.73
CA LYS A 77 11.14 6.22 -44.26
C LYS A 77 11.67 7.42 -43.50
N LEU A 78 12.46 7.19 -42.45
CA LEU A 78 13.15 8.29 -41.77
C LEU A 78 14.36 8.75 -42.58
N GLY A 79 14.54 10.06 -42.68
CA GLY A 79 15.73 10.68 -43.25
C GLY A 79 16.95 10.58 -42.33
N GLU A 80 18.02 11.27 -42.71
CA GLU A 80 19.21 11.40 -41.86
C GLU A 80 18.90 12.25 -40.62
N GLU A 81 19.50 11.88 -39.49
CA GLU A 81 19.36 12.65 -38.25
C GLU A 81 20.10 13.99 -38.36
N TYR A 82 19.47 15.05 -37.86
CA TYR A 82 20.06 16.38 -37.74
C TYR A 82 19.84 16.94 -36.33
N ASP A 83 20.73 17.84 -35.90
CA ASP A 83 20.62 18.54 -34.61
C ASP A 83 19.54 19.63 -34.73
N ASP A 84 18.42 19.43 -34.03
CA ASP A 84 17.32 20.39 -33.94
C ASP A 84 17.16 20.92 -32.50
N THR A 85 18.26 20.98 -31.75
CA THR A 85 18.24 21.48 -30.36
C THR A 85 17.83 22.95 -30.34
N PRO A 86 16.68 23.32 -29.74
CA PRO A 86 16.22 24.70 -29.77
C PRO A 86 17.12 25.62 -28.92
N HIS A 87 17.41 26.83 -29.40
CA HIS A 87 18.35 27.76 -28.75
C HIS A 87 18.01 28.11 -27.29
N ASP A 88 16.73 28.21 -26.93
CA ASP A 88 16.25 28.53 -25.56
C ASP A 88 15.76 27.31 -24.77
N PHE A 89 16.07 26.09 -25.24
CA PHE A 89 15.51 24.87 -24.66
C PHE A 89 15.98 24.59 -23.24
N GLY A 90 17.13 25.12 -22.81
CA GLY A 90 17.71 24.71 -21.53
C GLY A 90 16.94 25.16 -20.28
N ARG A 91 16.12 26.24 -20.32
CA ARG A 91 15.20 26.55 -19.20
C ARG A 91 14.11 25.49 -19.08
N LEU A 92 13.55 25.07 -20.21
CA LEU A 92 12.55 23.99 -20.27
C LEU A 92 13.18 22.66 -19.85
N ALA A 93 14.42 22.40 -20.30
CA ALA A 93 15.18 21.22 -19.93
C ALA A 93 15.45 21.16 -18.43
N ALA A 94 15.90 22.24 -17.81
CA ALA A 94 16.13 22.30 -16.36
C ALA A 94 14.84 22.13 -15.54
N ALA A 95 13.71 22.65 -16.00
CA ALA A 95 12.42 22.44 -15.34
C ALA A 95 11.98 20.97 -15.45
N THR A 96 12.13 20.40 -16.64
CA THR A 96 11.82 18.99 -16.94
C THR A 96 12.69 18.05 -16.12
N ALA A 97 14.00 18.28 -16.06
CA ALA A 97 14.96 17.52 -15.25
C ALA A 97 14.56 17.49 -13.76
N ARG A 98 14.22 18.65 -13.20
CA ARG A 98 13.73 18.76 -11.82
C ARG A 98 12.47 17.93 -11.59
N GLN A 99 11.55 17.96 -12.54
CA GLN A 99 10.31 17.18 -12.47
C GLN A 99 10.59 15.68 -12.55
N VAL A 100 11.46 15.24 -13.46
CA VAL A 100 11.86 13.83 -13.62
C VAL A 100 12.50 13.31 -12.32
N ILE A 101 13.47 14.03 -11.76
CA ILE A 101 14.09 13.66 -10.48
C ILE A 101 13.06 13.51 -9.38
N THR A 102 12.19 14.52 -9.22
CA THR A 102 11.16 14.49 -8.17
C THR A 102 10.24 13.27 -8.34
N GLN A 103 9.89 12.93 -9.59
CA GLN A 103 9.07 11.75 -9.88
C GLN A 103 9.80 10.43 -9.60
N LEU A 104 11.06 10.32 -10.00
CA LEU A 104 11.86 9.13 -9.74
C LEU A 104 12.08 8.91 -8.25
N PHE A 105 12.35 9.98 -7.49
CA PHE A 105 12.55 9.90 -6.04
C PHE A 105 11.30 9.40 -5.35
N ARG A 106 10.15 9.99 -5.72
CA ARG A 106 8.86 9.54 -5.21
C ARG A 106 8.59 8.07 -5.55
N LYS A 107 8.89 7.63 -6.77
CA LYS A 107 8.73 6.22 -7.16
C LYS A 107 9.62 5.29 -6.34
N ALA A 108 10.89 5.65 -6.14
CA ALA A 108 11.82 4.87 -5.34
C ALA A 108 11.37 4.77 -3.87
N GLU A 109 10.88 5.88 -3.31
CA GLU A 109 10.30 5.91 -1.96
C GLU A 109 9.02 5.04 -1.86
N ASP A 110 8.12 5.17 -2.83
CA ASP A 110 6.89 4.37 -2.95
C ASP A 110 7.21 2.86 -3.01
N GLU A 111 8.24 2.46 -3.76
CA GLU A 111 8.68 1.07 -3.86
C GLU A 111 9.28 0.54 -2.55
N LYS A 112 10.10 1.36 -1.87
CA LYS A 112 10.67 1.02 -0.58
C LYS A 112 9.58 0.80 0.47
N ILE A 113 8.59 1.70 0.53
CA ILE A 113 7.43 1.59 1.42
C ILE A 113 6.62 0.33 1.08
N PHE A 114 6.30 0.12 -0.21
CA PHE A 114 5.57 -1.06 -0.65
C PHE A 114 6.30 -2.36 -0.26
N GLY A 115 7.62 -2.41 -0.46
CA GLY A 115 8.47 -3.53 -0.04
C GLY A 115 8.36 -3.81 1.46
N ALA A 116 8.52 -2.78 2.29
CA ALA A 116 8.45 -2.89 3.75
C ALA A 116 7.07 -3.36 4.27
N PHE A 117 5.99 -2.96 3.60
CA PHE A 117 4.61 -3.25 4.05
C PHE A 117 3.94 -4.43 3.34
N SER A 118 4.44 -4.90 2.20
CA SER A 118 3.86 -6.03 1.46
C SER A 118 3.68 -7.28 2.35
N GLY A 119 4.67 -7.57 3.20
CA GLY A 119 4.64 -8.67 4.18
C GLY A 119 3.85 -8.37 5.45
N GLN A 120 3.20 -7.21 5.56
CA GLN A 120 2.40 -6.81 6.72
C GLN A 120 0.91 -7.12 6.57
N LYS A 121 0.46 -7.53 5.37
CA LYS A 121 -0.91 -7.99 5.16
C LYS A 121 -1.28 -9.08 6.18
N GLY A 122 -2.43 -8.94 6.81
CA GLY A 122 -2.93 -9.87 7.81
C GLY A 122 -2.33 -9.71 9.21
N LYS A 123 -1.52 -8.68 9.46
CA LYS A 123 -0.92 -8.42 10.77
C LYS A 123 -1.67 -7.34 11.54
N LEU A 124 -1.45 -7.36 12.85
CA LEU A 124 -1.86 -6.32 13.78
C LEU A 124 -0.77 -5.26 13.85
N ILE A 125 -1.11 -4.01 13.56
CA ILE A 125 -0.19 -2.88 13.68
C ILE A 125 -0.76 -1.87 14.67
N THR A 126 0.13 -1.20 15.39
CA THR A 126 -0.22 -0.04 16.22
C THR A 126 0.17 1.22 15.46
N GLY A 127 -0.75 2.17 15.35
CA GLY A 127 -0.51 3.48 14.75
C GLY A 127 -1.12 4.61 15.55
N ILE A 128 -1.01 5.82 15.02
CA ILE A 128 -1.57 7.05 15.59
C ILE A 128 -2.59 7.60 14.60
N VAL A 129 -3.80 7.89 15.09
CA VAL A 129 -4.85 8.48 14.27
C VAL A 129 -4.43 9.88 13.81
N GLN A 130 -4.34 10.06 12.50
CA GLN A 130 -4.17 11.34 11.80
C GLN A 130 -5.52 11.70 11.21
N GLN A 131 -6.40 12.30 12.00
CA GLN A 131 -7.67 12.77 11.47
C GLN A 131 -7.48 14.16 10.86
N ASP A 132 -7.79 14.30 9.57
CA ASP A 132 -7.91 15.59 8.90
C ASP A 132 -9.32 16.15 9.13
N VAL A 133 -9.44 17.45 9.39
CA VAL A 133 -10.74 18.13 9.56
C VAL A 133 -11.51 18.19 8.23
N SER A 134 -10.82 18.08 7.10
CA SER A 134 -11.38 18.22 5.74
C SER A 134 -12.00 16.94 5.16
N ASP A 135 -11.46 15.75 5.47
CA ASP A 135 -12.06 14.45 5.13
C ASP A 135 -12.51 13.72 6.40
N SER A 136 -13.72 14.04 6.86
CA SER A 136 -14.33 13.35 8.01
C SER A 136 -14.78 11.91 7.70
N SER A 137 -14.62 11.46 6.45
CA SER A 137 -15.13 10.15 6.03
C SER A 137 -14.10 9.06 6.24
N ASN A 138 -12.88 9.27 5.77
CA ASN A 138 -11.80 8.34 5.97
C ASN A 138 -10.94 8.78 7.14
N VAL A 139 -10.37 7.80 7.85
CA VAL A 139 -9.43 8.07 8.92
C VAL A 139 -8.06 7.66 8.43
N HIS A 140 -7.06 8.52 8.60
CA HIS A 140 -5.68 8.15 8.34
C HIS A 140 -5.02 7.69 9.63
N VAL A 141 -4.15 6.69 9.53
CA VAL A 141 -3.42 6.12 10.67
C VAL A 141 -1.95 6.13 10.32
N ALA A 142 -1.17 6.98 11.00
CA ALA A 142 0.27 7.02 10.87
C ALA A 142 0.91 5.80 11.53
N MET A 143 1.83 5.16 10.80
CA MET A 143 2.55 3.94 11.19
C MET A 143 4.03 4.10 10.85
N GLY A 144 4.76 4.84 11.70
CA GLY A 144 6.13 5.27 11.38
C GLY A 144 6.08 6.35 10.29
N ASP A 145 6.79 6.14 9.19
CA ASP A 145 6.91 7.10 8.08
C ASP A 145 5.81 6.95 7.02
N VAL A 146 4.81 6.10 7.26
CA VAL A 146 3.77 5.75 6.29
C VAL A 146 2.39 5.95 6.90
N GLU A 147 1.44 6.41 6.08
CA GLU A 147 0.03 6.51 6.45
C GLU A 147 -0.79 5.36 5.86
N ALA A 148 -1.60 4.74 6.70
CA ALA A 148 -2.65 3.83 6.28
C ALA A 148 -4.01 4.52 6.22
N LEU A 149 -4.84 4.03 5.30
CA LEU A 149 -6.23 4.41 5.17
C LEU A 149 -7.12 3.45 5.97
N LEU A 150 -7.93 4.00 6.87
CA LEU A 150 -9.03 3.34 7.55
C LEU A 150 -10.36 3.86 6.94
N PRO A 151 -10.85 3.22 5.86
CA PRO A 151 -12.05 3.68 5.17
C PRO A 151 -13.32 3.41 5.98
N ARG A 152 -14.41 4.16 5.74
CA ARG A 152 -15.68 4.02 6.49
C ARG A 152 -16.18 2.59 6.67
N ARG A 153 -16.08 1.75 5.64
CA ARG A 153 -16.53 0.35 5.67
C ARG A 153 -15.73 -0.54 6.63
N GLU A 154 -14.48 -0.16 6.91
CA GLU A 154 -13.58 -0.85 7.82
C GLU A 154 -13.55 -0.24 9.23
N GLN A 155 -14.32 0.82 9.45
CA GLN A 155 -14.53 1.46 10.75
C GLN A 155 -15.60 0.73 11.56
N VAL A 156 -15.50 0.78 12.88
CA VAL A 156 -16.50 0.26 13.80
C VAL A 156 -17.62 1.29 13.95
N PRO A 157 -18.89 0.92 13.71
CA PRO A 157 -20.01 1.83 13.92
C PRO A 157 -20.04 2.41 15.35
N GLY A 158 -20.05 3.73 15.47
CA GLY A 158 -20.10 4.44 16.75
C GLY A 158 -18.76 4.62 17.48
N GLU A 159 -17.67 3.99 17.01
CA GLU A 159 -16.33 4.26 17.51
C GLU A 159 -15.88 5.66 17.06
N ARG A 160 -15.22 6.42 17.94
CA ARG A 160 -14.68 7.75 17.62
C ARG A 160 -13.18 7.67 17.54
N TYR A 161 -12.63 8.00 16.38
CA TYR A 161 -11.19 8.03 16.13
C TYR A 161 -10.66 9.45 16.35
N ARG A 162 -10.09 9.74 17.51
CA ARG A 162 -9.60 11.10 17.80
C ARG A 162 -8.19 11.29 17.28
N HIS A 163 -7.90 12.45 16.67
CA HIS A 163 -6.54 12.80 16.27
C HIS A 163 -5.56 12.64 17.46
N GLY A 164 -4.40 12.03 17.19
CA GLY A 164 -3.37 11.74 18.19
C GLY A 164 -3.61 10.50 19.04
N GLU A 165 -4.76 9.84 18.91
CA GLU A 165 -5.04 8.60 19.64
C GLU A 165 -4.23 7.43 19.08
N ARG A 166 -3.67 6.61 19.98
CA ARG A 166 -3.00 5.36 19.59
C ARG A 166 -4.06 4.29 19.36
N ILE A 167 -4.00 3.64 18.21
CA ILE A 167 -4.97 2.64 17.82
C ILE A 167 -4.27 1.38 17.29
N ARG A 168 -4.86 0.22 17.58
CA ARG A 168 -4.44 -1.05 16.95
C ARG A 168 -5.40 -1.40 15.83
N VAL A 169 -4.85 -1.66 14.66
CA VAL A 169 -5.59 -1.94 13.43
C VAL A 169 -5.10 -3.21 12.78
N TYR A 170 -5.98 -3.88 12.05
CA TYR A 170 -5.66 -5.04 11.23
C TYR A 170 -5.36 -4.60 9.80
N VAL A 171 -4.24 -5.03 9.21
CA VAL A 171 -3.91 -4.71 7.82
C VAL A 171 -4.68 -5.63 6.89
N VAL A 172 -5.70 -5.10 6.22
CA VAL A 172 -6.57 -5.85 5.29
C VAL A 172 -5.86 -6.04 3.96
N ASN A 173 -5.25 -4.97 3.44
CA ASN A 173 -4.64 -4.99 2.13
C ASN A 173 -3.46 -4.03 2.04
N VAL A 174 -2.50 -4.40 1.21
CA VAL A 174 -1.37 -3.55 0.80
C VAL A 174 -1.28 -3.66 -0.70
N ALA A 175 -1.49 -2.56 -1.41
CA ALA A 175 -1.52 -2.52 -2.87
C ALA A 175 -0.77 -1.31 -3.41
N ARG A 176 -0.47 -1.33 -4.70
CA ARG A 176 0.01 -0.15 -5.43
C ARG A 176 -1.22 0.64 -5.89
N GLY A 177 -1.43 1.82 -5.32
CA GLY A 177 -2.47 2.76 -5.74
C GLY A 177 -1.98 3.73 -6.81
N ILE A 178 -2.88 4.59 -7.27
CA ILE A 178 -2.58 5.60 -8.32
C ILE A 178 -1.55 6.63 -7.85
N ARG A 179 -1.48 6.90 -6.54
CA ARG A 179 -0.63 7.94 -5.95
C ARG A 179 0.54 7.40 -5.11
N GLY A 180 0.80 6.10 -5.19
CA GLY A 180 1.79 5.41 -4.36
C GLY A 180 1.20 4.19 -3.64
N PRO A 181 1.92 3.60 -2.68
CA PRO A 181 1.46 2.45 -1.91
C PRO A 181 0.23 2.82 -1.10
N GLU A 182 -0.80 1.97 -1.19
CA GLU A 182 -2.04 2.13 -0.45
C GLU A 182 -2.14 0.99 0.58
N ILE A 183 -2.14 1.36 1.85
CA ILE A 183 -2.29 0.43 2.97
C ILE A 183 -3.69 0.61 3.54
N VAL A 184 -4.54 -0.40 3.36
CA VAL A 184 -5.90 -0.40 3.91
C VAL A 184 -5.89 -1.18 5.22
N VAL A 185 -6.32 -0.51 6.28
CA VAL A 185 -6.43 -1.09 7.61
C VAL A 185 -7.88 -1.13 8.08
N SER A 186 -8.14 -1.96 9.08
CA SER A 186 -9.48 -2.19 9.61
C SER A 186 -9.55 -2.28 11.12
N ARG A 187 -10.68 -1.80 11.62
CA ARG A 187 -11.15 -1.93 12.99
C ARG A 187 -12.35 -2.86 13.11
N SER A 188 -13.14 -3.01 12.04
CA SER A 188 -14.32 -3.88 12.02
C SER A 188 -14.03 -5.34 11.63
N HIS A 189 -12.90 -5.62 10.97
CA HIS A 189 -12.59 -6.96 10.46
C HIS A 189 -12.47 -8.03 11.58
N PRO A 190 -13.05 -9.24 11.45
CA PRO A 190 -12.99 -10.29 12.48
C PRO A 190 -11.57 -10.70 12.91
N GLU A 191 -10.64 -10.73 11.96
CA GLU A 191 -9.23 -11.10 12.22
C GLU A 191 -8.50 -10.11 13.14
N LEU A 192 -8.99 -8.88 13.32
CA LEU A 192 -8.48 -7.99 14.38
C LEU A 192 -8.57 -8.67 15.75
N VAL A 193 -9.73 -9.28 16.05
CA VAL A 193 -9.98 -9.96 17.32
C VAL A 193 -9.05 -11.16 17.47
N ARG A 194 -8.89 -11.95 16.40
CA ARG A 194 -7.92 -13.07 16.38
C ARG A 194 -6.52 -12.59 16.75
N LYS A 195 -6.01 -11.56 16.07
CA LYS A 195 -4.66 -11.05 16.29
C LYS A 195 -4.47 -10.42 17.67
N LEU A 196 -5.50 -9.79 18.23
CA LEU A 196 -5.47 -9.31 19.60
C LEU A 196 -5.36 -10.46 20.60
N PHE A 197 -6.10 -11.55 20.40
CA PHE A 197 -6.00 -12.75 21.24
C PHE A 197 -4.66 -13.46 21.08
N GLU A 198 -4.14 -13.63 19.86
CA GLU A 198 -2.80 -14.21 19.63
C GLU A 198 -1.70 -13.46 20.40
N ARG A 199 -1.85 -12.14 20.56
CA ARG A 199 -0.91 -11.32 21.33
C ARG A 199 -1.01 -11.55 22.85
N GLU A 200 -2.21 -11.88 23.34
CA GLU A 200 -2.53 -11.95 24.77
C GLU A 200 -2.49 -13.38 25.32
N VAL A 201 -2.65 -14.39 24.46
CA VAL A 201 -2.82 -15.81 24.82
C VAL A 201 -1.68 -16.63 24.23
N PRO A 202 -0.65 -16.98 25.02
CA PRO A 202 0.48 -17.79 24.57
C PRO A 202 0.08 -19.15 23.97
N GLU A 203 -1.01 -19.73 24.46
CA GLU A 203 -1.53 -21.03 24.02
C GLU A 203 -2.03 -21.03 22.57
N LEU A 204 -2.41 -19.85 22.05
CA LEU A 204 -2.73 -19.70 20.62
C LEU A 204 -1.47 -19.68 19.76
N VAL A 205 -0.39 -19.07 20.27
CA VAL A 205 0.90 -19.00 19.57
C VAL A 205 1.60 -20.35 19.57
N SER A 206 1.55 -21.09 20.68
CA SER A 206 2.11 -22.44 20.77
C SER A 206 1.29 -23.50 20.04
N GLY A 207 0.06 -23.17 19.63
CA GLY A 207 -0.88 -24.09 19.01
C GLY A 207 -1.56 -25.06 19.97
N ALA A 208 -1.40 -24.91 21.29
CA ALA A 208 -2.10 -25.73 22.29
C ALA A 208 -3.62 -25.50 22.29
N VAL A 209 -4.05 -24.31 21.85
CA VAL A 209 -5.44 -23.93 21.63
C VAL A 209 -5.57 -23.36 20.21
N SER A 210 -6.73 -23.56 19.58
CA SER A 210 -7.06 -22.95 18.29
C SER A 210 -8.39 -22.22 18.35
N ILE A 211 -8.44 -21.05 17.70
CA ILE A 211 -9.69 -20.35 17.41
C ILE A 211 -10.27 -20.93 16.12
N MET A 212 -11.35 -21.69 16.25
CA MET A 212 -11.99 -22.44 15.17
C MET A 212 -12.92 -21.57 14.35
N ALA A 213 -13.62 -20.62 14.98
CA ALA A 213 -14.53 -19.71 14.30
C ALA A 213 -14.66 -18.38 15.05
N ILE A 214 -14.92 -17.31 14.30
CA ILE A 214 -15.22 -15.97 14.82
C ILE A 214 -16.45 -15.46 14.09
N ALA A 215 -17.49 -15.09 14.84
CA ALA A 215 -18.64 -14.35 14.35
C ALA A 215 -18.66 -13.00 15.04
N ARG A 216 -18.51 -11.90 14.27
CA ARG A 216 -18.31 -10.56 14.82
C ARG A 216 -19.33 -9.58 14.26
N GLU A 217 -20.03 -8.92 15.18
CA GLU A 217 -20.77 -7.69 14.94
C GLU A 217 -19.99 -6.56 15.61
N ALA A 218 -19.15 -5.89 14.82
CA ALA A 218 -18.15 -4.96 15.31
C ALA A 218 -18.76 -3.82 16.13
N GLY A 219 -18.20 -3.55 17.31
CA GLY A 219 -18.71 -2.53 18.26
C GLY A 219 -19.87 -3.01 19.14
N ALA A 220 -20.47 -4.16 18.85
CA ALA A 220 -21.57 -4.72 19.63
C ALA A 220 -21.15 -6.01 20.34
N ARG A 221 -20.91 -7.09 19.58
CA ARG A 221 -20.61 -8.41 20.14
C ARG A 221 -19.81 -9.29 19.17
N THR A 222 -18.85 -10.02 19.71
CA THR A 222 -18.11 -11.07 19.02
C THR A 222 -18.26 -12.40 19.76
N LYS A 223 -18.57 -13.45 19.01
CA LYS A 223 -18.52 -14.84 19.48
C LYS A 223 -17.31 -15.55 18.90
N ILE A 224 -16.59 -16.27 19.75
CA ILE A 224 -15.38 -16.99 19.38
C ILE A 224 -15.50 -18.44 19.84
N ALA A 225 -15.36 -19.36 18.90
CA ALA A 225 -15.33 -20.79 19.17
C ALA A 225 -13.90 -21.29 19.27
N VAL A 226 -13.56 -21.99 20.35
CA VAL A 226 -12.20 -22.46 20.62
C VAL A 226 -12.14 -23.96 20.91
N LYS A 227 -11.02 -24.58 20.52
CA LYS A 227 -10.73 -25.99 20.73
C LYS A 227 -9.33 -26.14 21.34
N ALA A 228 -9.16 -27.08 22.27
CA ALA A 228 -7.83 -27.49 22.73
C ALA A 228 -7.26 -28.53 21.77
N ASN A 229 -5.98 -28.36 21.43
CA ASN A 229 -5.21 -29.34 20.65
C ASN A 229 -4.32 -30.20 21.55
N THR A 230 -4.07 -29.75 22.79
CA THR A 230 -3.27 -30.47 23.78
C THR A 230 -4.17 -30.97 24.92
N GLU A 231 -3.98 -32.22 25.30
CA GLU A 231 -4.69 -32.82 26.43
C GLU A 231 -4.41 -32.07 27.74
N GLY A 232 -5.44 -31.93 28.59
CA GLY A 232 -5.34 -31.20 29.86
C GLY A 232 -5.39 -29.68 29.74
N VAL A 233 -5.44 -29.11 28.54
CA VAL A 233 -5.58 -27.65 28.33
C VAL A 233 -7.06 -27.27 28.24
N ASN A 234 -7.49 -26.29 29.03
CA ASN A 234 -8.82 -25.70 28.92
C ASN A 234 -8.79 -24.51 27.94
N PRO A 235 -9.42 -24.61 26.75
CA PRO A 235 -9.29 -23.59 25.73
C PRO A 235 -10.02 -22.29 26.10
N LYS A 236 -11.21 -22.37 26.71
CA LYS A 236 -11.93 -21.18 27.21
C LYS A 236 -11.13 -20.49 28.31
N GLY A 237 -10.64 -21.27 29.28
CA GLY A 237 -9.83 -20.78 30.39
C GLY A 237 -8.56 -20.06 29.91
N ALA A 238 -7.90 -20.59 28.89
CA ALA A 238 -6.71 -19.97 28.29
C ALA A 238 -7.01 -18.58 27.69
N LEU A 239 -8.12 -18.42 26.97
CA LEU A 239 -8.49 -17.11 26.40
C LEU A 239 -9.03 -16.13 27.45
N ILE A 240 -9.73 -16.61 28.49
CA ILE A 240 -10.23 -15.76 29.58
C ILE A 240 -9.06 -15.24 30.43
N GLY A 241 -8.11 -16.12 30.76
CA GLY A 241 -6.96 -15.83 31.62
C GLY A 241 -7.33 -15.66 33.11
N PRO A 242 -6.32 -15.53 33.99
CA PRO A 242 -6.54 -15.38 35.43
C PRO A 242 -7.46 -14.20 35.76
N GLY A 243 -8.59 -14.46 36.43
CA GLY A 243 -9.57 -13.44 36.78
C GLY A 243 -10.20 -12.70 35.58
N GLY A 244 -10.10 -13.25 34.37
CA GLY A 244 -10.57 -12.61 33.14
C GLY A 244 -9.62 -11.57 32.55
N SER A 245 -8.36 -11.52 32.98
CA SER A 245 -7.40 -10.48 32.58
C SER A 245 -7.18 -10.41 31.06
N ARG A 246 -6.99 -11.56 30.41
CA ARG A 246 -6.66 -11.66 28.98
C ARG A 246 -7.81 -11.17 28.10
N VAL A 247 -9.03 -11.70 28.33
CA VAL A 247 -10.21 -11.25 27.57
C VAL A 247 -10.52 -9.77 27.81
N ARG A 248 -10.31 -9.25 29.03
CA ARG A 248 -10.47 -7.82 29.30
C ARG A 248 -9.47 -6.96 28.54
N ALA A 249 -8.20 -7.36 28.49
CA ALA A 249 -7.18 -6.64 27.71
C ALA A 249 -7.52 -6.59 26.22
N VAL A 250 -8.13 -7.65 25.67
CA VAL A 250 -8.66 -7.63 24.29
C VAL A 250 -9.86 -6.69 24.18
N MET A 251 -10.83 -6.76 25.10
CA MET A 251 -12.01 -5.89 25.10
C MET A 251 -11.66 -4.40 25.21
N GLU A 252 -10.64 -4.04 25.98
CA GLU A 252 -10.13 -2.66 26.06
C GLU A 252 -9.71 -2.11 24.68
N ASN A 253 -9.30 -2.98 23.76
CA ASN A 253 -8.95 -2.61 22.38
C ASN A 253 -10.16 -2.56 21.44
N LEU A 254 -11.36 -2.97 21.87
CA LEU A 254 -12.59 -3.02 21.07
C LEU A 254 -13.69 -2.09 21.61
N GLY A 255 -13.40 -1.33 22.66
CA GLY A 255 -14.33 -0.39 23.28
C GLY A 255 -15.53 -1.10 23.93
N PRO A 256 -16.79 -0.80 23.55
CA PRO A 256 -17.97 -1.38 24.16
C PRO A 256 -18.28 -2.83 23.73
N GLU A 257 -17.59 -3.35 22.71
CA GLU A 257 -17.82 -4.67 22.13
C GLU A 257 -17.69 -5.79 23.18
N LYS A 258 -18.71 -6.65 23.28
CA LYS A 258 -18.69 -7.82 24.18
C LYS A 258 -18.09 -9.04 23.50
N ILE A 259 -17.38 -9.88 24.24
CA ILE A 259 -16.80 -11.12 23.72
C ILE A 259 -17.37 -12.31 24.48
N ASP A 260 -17.98 -13.25 23.75
CA ASP A 260 -18.38 -14.55 24.27
C ASP A 260 -17.42 -15.62 23.72
N ILE A 261 -16.84 -16.41 24.62
CA ILE A 261 -15.94 -17.51 24.26
C ILE A 261 -16.67 -18.83 24.53
N VAL A 262 -16.83 -19.65 23.49
CA VAL A 262 -17.58 -20.91 23.53
C VAL A 262 -16.70 -22.08 23.11
N ASP A 263 -17.04 -23.28 23.58
CA ASP A 263 -16.36 -24.49 23.13
C ASP A 263 -16.78 -24.81 21.70
N TYR A 264 -15.82 -25.12 20.85
CA TYR A 264 -16.08 -25.71 19.54
C TYR A 264 -16.36 -27.21 19.69
N SER A 265 -17.26 -27.74 18.87
CA SER A 265 -17.50 -29.18 18.76
C SER A 265 -17.66 -29.59 17.30
N ASP A 266 -17.11 -30.75 16.95
CA ASP A 266 -17.36 -31.38 15.64
C ASP A 266 -18.78 -31.97 15.54
N ASP A 267 -19.47 -32.11 16.68
CA ASP A 267 -20.90 -32.43 16.75
C ASP A 267 -21.72 -31.13 16.60
N PRO A 268 -22.46 -30.94 15.48
CA PRO A 268 -23.18 -29.71 15.22
C PRO A 268 -24.21 -29.36 16.30
N ALA A 269 -24.88 -30.37 16.89
CA ALA A 269 -25.90 -30.12 17.92
C ALA A 269 -25.27 -29.51 19.17
N LYS A 270 -24.12 -30.06 19.60
CA LYS A 270 -23.34 -29.50 20.72
C LYS A 270 -22.80 -28.12 20.41
N PHE A 271 -22.32 -27.91 19.18
CA PHE A 271 -21.75 -26.62 18.81
C PHE A 271 -22.80 -25.51 18.73
N VAL A 272 -23.98 -25.79 18.15
CA VAL A 272 -25.11 -24.86 18.14
C VAL A 272 -25.57 -24.52 19.55
N ALA A 273 -25.72 -25.53 20.42
CA ALA A 273 -26.08 -25.31 21.82
C ALA A 273 -25.06 -24.39 22.53
N ALA A 274 -23.76 -24.61 22.30
CA ALA A 274 -22.70 -23.79 22.87
C ALA A 274 -22.71 -22.35 22.31
N ALA A 275 -22.95 -22.17 21.01
CA ALA A 275 -22.98 -20.87 20.35
C ALA A 275 -24.10 -19.94 20.86
N LEU A 276 -25.19 -20.51 21.38
CA LEU A 276 -26.31 -19.77 21.98
C LEU A 276 -25.99 -19.18 23.37
N SER A 277 -24.87 -19.56 23.99
CA SER A 277 -24.40 -18.96 25.24
C SER A 277 -24.42 -17.43 25.16
N PRO A 278 -24.93 -16.69 26.17
CA PRO A 278 -25.25 -17.14 27.52
C PRO A 278 -26.64 -17.78 27.69
N ALA A 279 -27.44 -17.89 26.63
CA ALA A 279 -28.71 -18.63 26.70
C ALA A 279 -28.45 -20.14 26.79
N VAL A 280 -29.37 -20.85 27.45
CA VAL A 280 -29.31 -22.32 27.59
C VAL A 280 -30.25 -22.93 26.56
N ALA A 281 -29.71 -23.75 25.66
CA ALA A 281 -30.53 -24.50 24.70
C ALA A 281 -31.27 -25.64 25.41
N THR A 282 -32.57 -25.79 25.13
CA THR A 282 -33.39 -26.91 25.63
C THR A 282 -33.43 -28.09 24.66
N GLY A 283 -33.05 -27.87 23.40
CA GLY A 283 -32.93 -28.86 22.33
C GLY A 283 -32.29 -28.23 21.09
N VAL A 284 -31.69 -29.05 20.23
CA VAL A 284 -31.11 -28.66 18.94
C VAL A 284 -31.56 -29.65 17.87
#